data_AF-A0A645FRF6-F1
#
_entry.id   AF-A0A645FRF6-F1
#
_cell.length_a   1.000
_cell.length_b   1.000
_cell.length_c   1.000
_cell.angle_alpha   90.00
_cell.angle_beta   90.00
_cell.angle_gamma   90.00
#
_symmetry.space_group_name_H-M   'P 1'
#
loop_
_entity.id
_entity.type
_entity.pdbx_description
1 polymer ?
#
loop_
_entity_poly.entity_id
_entity_poly.type
_entity_poly.pdbx_seq_one_letter_code
_entity_poly.pdbx_strand_id
1 'polypeptide(L)' 'METAAIFTIGHLRGVKTASILNNVVEYQGDTLDSIVNYVDGESLSMQGEKNEILVALEAFVKLEKGLS' A
#
# COMPACT_ATOMS: atom_id res chain seq x y z
N MET A 1 2.01 -3.65 -9.55
CA MET A 1 3.07 -4.15 -10.46
C MET A 1 4.13 -3.09 -10.81
N GLU A 2 4.10 -1.90 -10.20
CA GLU A 2 4.84 -0.71 -10.62
C GLU A 2 6.04 -0.40 -9.71
N THR A 3 6.05 -0.96 -8.49
CA THR A 3 7.05 -0.68 -7.44
C THR A 3 8.49 -0.87 -7.90
N ALA A 4 8.78 -1.99 -8.59
CA ALA A 4 10.13 -2.28 -9.08
C ALA A 4 10.60 -1.25 -10.11
N ALA A 5 9.71 -0.80 -11.01
CA ALA A 5 10.03 0.22 -12.00
C ALA A 5 10.30 1.58 -11.36
N ILE A 6 9.46 1.99 -10.40
CA ILE A 6 9.63 3.25 -9.66
C ILE A 6 10.95 3.25 -8.89
N PHE A 7 11.30 2.17 -8.20
CA PHE A 7 12.55 2.09 -7.43
C PHE A 7 13.78 2.09 -8.33
N THR A 8 13.72 1.39 -9.46
CA THR A 8 14.83 1.35 -10.41
C THR A 8 15.11 2.73 -11.00
N ILE A 9 14.09 3.40 -11.54
CA ILE A 9 14.25 4.73 -12.13
C ILE A 9 14.58 5.78 -11.06
N GLY A 10 13.95 5.71 -9.89
CA GLY A 10 14.24 6.62 -8.77
C GLY A 10 15.70 6.55 -8.34
N HIS A 11 16.22 5.33 -8.15
CA HIS A 11 17.62 5.13 -7.80
C HIS A 11 18.58 5.66 -8.88
N LEU A 12 18.32 5.34 -10.17
CA LEU A 12 19.14 5.82 -11.29
C LEU A 12 19.12 7.35 -11.44
N ARG A 13 18.07 8.03 -10.96
CA ARG A 13 17.93 9.49 -11.02
C ARG A 13 18.29 10.20 -9.72
N GLY A 14 18.75 9.48 -8.70
CA GLY A 14 19.09 10.07 -7.39
C GLY A 14 17.87 10.57 -6.61
N VAL A 15 16.67 10.08 -6.91
CA VAL A 15 15.42 10.44 -6.24
C VAL A 15 15.08 9.38 -5.20
N LYS A 16 14.79 9.79 -3.96
CA LYS A 16 14.29 8.87 -2.93
C LYS A 16 12.87 8.44 -3.27
N THR A 17 12.63 7.14 -3.33
CA THR A 17 11.33 6.55 -3.68
C THR A 17 10.84 5.62 -2.59
N ALA A 18 9.53 5.56 -2.39
CA ALA A 18 8.85 4.61 -1.51
C ALA A 18 7.58 4.09 -2.21
N SER A 19 7.10 2.92 -1.81
CA SER A 19 5.86 2.31 -2.29
C SER A 19 5.15 1.73 -1.07
N ILE A 20 3.91 2.15 -0.85
CA ILE A 20 3.00 1.58 0.15
C ILE A 20 1.98 0.78 -0.66
N LEU A 21 1.66 -0.44 -0.22
CA LEU A 21 0.76 -1.35 -0.93
C LEU A 21 -0.24 -1.96 0.05
N ASN A 22 -1.54 -1.84 -0.27
CA ASN A 22 -2.62 -2.51 0.42
C ASN A 22 -2.78 -3.90 -0.16
N ASN A 23 -2.82 -4.90 0.71
CA ASN A 23 -3.10 -6.25 0.26
C ASN A 23 -4.61 -6.41 0.03
N VAL A 24 -4.99 -6.61 -1.22
CA VAL A 24 -6.40 -6.73 -1.64
C VAL A 24 -6.82 -8.17 -1.96
N VAL A 25 -5.92 -9.15 -1.78
CA VAL A 25 -6.19 -10.57 -2.01
C VAL A 25 -5.55 -11.41 -0.91
N GLU A 26 -6.33 -12.30 -0.29
CA GLU A 26 -5.79 -13.29 0.63
C GLU A 26 -5.03 -14.37 -0.14
N TYR A 27 -3.81 -14.67 0.31
CA TYR A 27 -3.02 -15.75 -0.26
C TYR A 27 -3.57 -17.10 0.24
N GLN A 28 -4.14 -17.91 -0.67
CA GLN A 28 -4.67 -19.27 -0.44
C GLN A 28 -6.03 -19.38 0.32
N GLY A 29 -7.03 -18.55 0.01
CA GLY A 29 -8.40 -18.75 0.50
C GLY A 29 -9.14 -19.87 -0.23
N ASP A 30 -9.54 -20.91 0.49
CA ASP A 30 -10.33 -22.04 -0.02
C ASP A 30 -11.74 -21.58 -0.44
N THR A 31 -12.28 -22.17 -1.51
CA THR A 31 -13.33 -21.56 -2.36
C THR A 31 -14.74 -21.54 -1.75
N LEU A 32 -14.89 -21.97 -0.48
CA LEU A 32 -16.19 -22.21 0.17
C LEU A 32 -16.69 -21.06 1.05
N ASP A 33 -15.82 -20.15 1.51
CA ASP A 33 -16.19 -18.99 2.36
C ASP A 33 -16.52 -17.71 1.56
N SER A 34 -16.68 -17.85 0.25
CA SER A 34 -16.66 -16.77 -0.75
C SER A 34 -17.79 -15.73 -0.64
N ILE A 35 -18.85 -15.95 0.14
CA ILE A 35 -20.00 -15.01 0.23
C ILE A 35 -19.88 -14.06 1.41
N VAL A 36 -19.42 -14.53 2.58
CA VAL A 36 -19.20 -13.68 3.76
C VAL A 36 -17.93 -12.84 3.58
N ASN A 37 -16.88 -13.45 3.02
CA ASN A 37 -15.60 -12.78 2.80
C ASN A 37 -15.63 -11.73 1.67
N TYR A 38 -16.64 -11.74 0.79
CA TYR A 38 -16.69 -10.76 -0.31
C TYR A 38 -17.02 -9.34 0.18
N VAL A 39 -18.02 -9.21 1.06
CA VAL A 39 -18.41 -7.91 1.63
C VAL A 39 -17.35 -7.41 2.62
N ASP A 40 -16.79 -8.32 3.42
CA ASP A 40 -15.75 -7.99 4.39
C ASP A 40 -14.41 -7.68 3.69
N GLY A 41 -14.06 -8.41 2.62
CA GLY A 41 -12.85 -8.17 1.84
C GLY A 41 -12.84 -6.83 1.10
N GLU A 42 -13.99 -6.40 0.57
CA GLU A 42 -14.15 -5.07 -0.02
C GLU A 42 -14.03 -3.97 1.06
N SER A 43 -14.63 -4.17 2.22
CA SER A 43 -14.53 -3.25 3.37
C SER A 43 -13.09 -3.13 3.90
N LEU A 44 -12.39 -4.26 4.06
CA LEU A 44 -10.99 -4.30 4.48
C LEU A 44 -10.07 -3.67 3.43
N SER A 45 -10.36 -3.86 2.14
CA SER A 45 -9.60 -3.22 1.06
C SER A 45 -9.77 -1.69 1.09
N MET A 46 -10.99 -1.19 1.27
CA MET A 46 -11.24 0.26 1.41
C MET A 46 -10.56 0.86 2.65
N GLN A 47 -10.61 0.15 3.79
CA GLN A 47 -9.93 0.59 5.00
C GLN A 47 -8.41 0.57 4.84
N GLY A 48 -7.88 -0.44 4.15
CA GLY A 48 -6.47 -0.54 3.80
C GLY A 48 -6.03 0.65 2.94
N GLU A 49 -6.76 0.97 1.87
CA GLU A 49 -6.47 2.14 1.02
C GLU A 49 -6.46 3.45 1.81
N LYS A 50 -7.43 3.65 2.71
CA LYS A 50 -7.45 4.82 3.60
C LYS A 50 -6.20 4.89 4.48
N ASN A 51 -5.77 3.75 5.03
CA ASN A 51 -4.57 3.68 5.84
C ASN A 51 -3.31 3.97 5.02
N GLU A 52 -3.22 3.49 3.77
CA GLU A 52 -2.09 3.80 2.89
C GLU A 52 -1.93 5.29 2.64
N ILE A 53 -3.04 5.97 2.32
CA ILE A 53 -3.05 7.41 2.07
C ILE A 53 -2.56 8.16 3.31
N LEU A 54 -3.07 7.81 4.50
CA LEU A 54 -2.64 8.43 5.75
C LEU A 54 -1.15 8.19 6.02
N VAL A 55 -0.67 6.96 5.86
CA VAL A 55 0.74 6.62 6.05
C VAL A 55 1.63 7.40 5.09
N ALA A 56 1.23 7.53 3.81
CA ALA A 56 1.98 8.30 2.82
C ALA A 56 2.08 9.79 3.23
N LEU A 57 0.95 10.40 3.60
CA LEU A 57 0.90 11.80 4.02
C LEU A 57 1.71 12.06 5.29
N GLU A 58 1.57 11.21 6.31
CA GLU A 58 2.35 11.32 7.54
C GLU A 58 3.84 11.15 7.29
N ALA A 59 4.23 10.22 6.43
CA ALA A 59 5.62 10.01 6.05
C ALA A 59 6.19 11.25 5.36
N PHE A 60 5.44 11.89 4.45
CA PHE A 60 5.89 13.14 3.80
C PHE A 60 6.08 14.27 4.81
N VAL A 61 5.14 14.46 5.74
CA VAL A 61 5.26 15.48 6.79
C VAL A 61 6.48 15.21 7.69
N LYS A 62 6.74 13.96 8.07
CA LYS A 62 7.92 13.58 8.87
C LYS A 62 9.24 13.78 8.11
N LEU A 63 9.26 13.47 6.82
CA LEU A 63 10.44 13.69 5.97
C LEU A 63 10.74 15.17 5.77
N GLU A 64 9.71 16.00 5.59
CA GLU A 64 9.84 17.45 5.44
C GLU A 64 10.38 18.10 6.72
N LYS A 65 9.87 17.70 7.89
CA LYS A 65 10.28 18.25 9.18
C LYS A 65 11.69 17.83 9.63
N GLY A 66 12.35 16.95 8.87
CA GLY A 66 13.53 16.22 9.31
C GLY A 66 13.12 15.13 10.30
N LEU A 67 13.58 13.90 10.08
CA LEU A 67 13.27 12.77 10.97
C LEU A 67 13.61 13.15 12.43
N SER A 68 12.58 13.44 13.22
CA SER A 68 12.66 13.67 14.67
C SER A 68 12.88 12.36 15.41
#